data_AF-A0A7L0ZU64-F1
#
_entry.id   AF-A0A7L0ZU64-F1
#
_cell.length_a   1.000
_cell.length_b   1.000
_cell.length_c   1.000
_cell.angle_alpha   90.00
_cell.angle_beta   90.00
_cell.angle_gamma   90.00
#
_symmetry.space_group_name_H-M   'P 1'
#
loop_
_entity.id
_entity.type
_entity.pdbx_description
1 polymer ?
#
loop_
_entity_poly.entity_id
_entity_poly.type
_entity_poly.pdbx_seq_one_letter_code
_entity_poly.pdbx_strand_id
1 'polypeptide(L)'
;REDCGHRGATMAMPRDKDELDSLNESLRRPTRHFWIGLSVPVPGMGWTWANGSRPDWSRFQQRLGEGRGACGALKGDRIDPRTCDTGLQWICQTESAQI
;
A
#
# COMPACT_ATOMS: atom_id res chain seq x y z
N ARG A 1 -3.19 -8.09 -7.41
CA ARG A 1 -3.25 -8.96 -6.20
C ARG A 1 -2.72 -10.37 -6.46
N GLU A 2 -3.18 -11.07 -7.50
CA GLU A 2 -2.76 -12.47 -7.75
C GLU A 2 -1.25 -12.60 -8.01
N ASP A 3 -0.61 -11.62 -8.65
CA ASP A 3 0.81 -11.68 -9.03
C ASP A 3 1.79 -11.90 -7.84
N CYS A 4 1.61 -11.16 -6.74
CA CYS A 4 2.45 -11.37 -5.54
C CYS A 4 2.16 -12.74 -4.89
N GLY A 5 0.88 -13.14 -4.83
CA GLY A 5 0.47 -14.41 -4.22
C GLY A 5 1.04 -15.62 -4.94
N HIS A 6 1.13 -15.59 -6.27
CA HIS A 6 1.79 -16.64 -7.06
C HIS A 6 3.28 -16.79 -6.76
N ARG A 7 3.92 -15.74 -6.23
CA ARG A 7 5.35 -15.72 -5.85
C ARG A 7 5.57 -16.02 -4.36
N GLY A 8 4.53 -16.43 -3.62
CA GLY A 8 4.60 -16.58 -2.16
C GLY A 8 4.84 -15.26 -1.43
N ALA A 9 4.55 -14.13 -2.08
CA ALA A 9 4.70 -12.79 -1.55
C ALA A 9 3.33 -12.17 -1.27
N THR A 10 3.31 -11.12 -0.46
CA THR A 10 2.13 -10.29 -0.24
C THR A 10 2.36 -8.91 -0.85
N MET A 11 1.29 -8.16 -1.10
CA MET A 11 1.45 -6.76 -1.51
C MET A 11 2.07 -5.96 -0.37
N ALA A 12 2.85 -4.94 -0.68
CA ALA A 12 3.51 -4.13 0.33
C ALA A 12 2.50 -3.53 1.31
N MET A 13 2.71 -3.71 2.61
CA MET A 13 1.84 -3.22 3.68
C MET A 13 2.73 -2.50 4.70
N PRO A 14 3.28 -1.32 4.36
CA PRO A 14 4.04 -0.54 5.31
C PRO A 14 3.19 -0.28 6.55
N ARG A 15 3.77 -0.39 7.74
CA ARG A 15 3.08 -0.31 9.04
C ARG A 15 3.11 1.11 9.62
N ASP A 16 4.05 1.93 9.16
CA ASP A 16 4.25 3.32 9.57
C ASP A 16 5.00 4.13 8.50
N LYS A 17 5.25 5.41 8.81
CA LYS A 17 5.96 6.34 7.93
C LYS A 17 7.40 5.89 7.65
N ASP A 18 8.10 5.30 8.60
CA ASP A 18 9.49 4.88 8.43
C ASP A 18 9.59 3.71 7.44
N GLU A 19 8.66 2.74 7.53
CA GLU A 19 8.59 1.64 6.57
C GLU A 19 8.17 2.12 5.18
N LEU A 20 7.23 3.09 5.11
CA LEU A 20 6.84 3.73 3.84
C LEU A 20 8.02 4.47 3.18
N ASP A 21 8.81 5.19 3.97
CA ASP A 21 10.00 5.91 3.49
C ASP A 21 11.09 4.95 3.05
N SER A 22 11.36 3.90 3.83
CA SER A 22 12.30 2.84 3.47
C SER A 22 11.92 2.17 2.16
N LEU A 23 10.61 1.94 1.94
CA LEU A 23 10.08 1.40 0.68
C LEU A 23 10.33 2.37 -0.49
N ASN A 24 10.03 3.66 -0.28
CA ASN A 24 10.27 4.71 -1.27
C ASN A 24 11.76 4.84 -1.63
N GLU A 25 12.65 4.76 -0.65
CA GLU A 25 14.10 4.80 -0.86
C GLU A 25 14.62 3.56 -1.58
N SER A 26 14.12 2.38 -1.22
CA SER A 26 14.45 1.11 -1.90
C SER A 26 14.06 1.14 -3.38
N LEU A 27 12.97 1.83 -3.71
CA LEU A 27 12.50 2.06 -5.07
C LEU A 27 13.21 3.24 -5.76
N ARG A 28 14.22 3.84 -5.13
CA ARG A 28 14.98 5.01 -5.58
C ARG A 28 14.11 6.24 -5.84
N ARG A 29 13.20 6.53 -4.91
CA ARG A 29 12.32 7.72 -4.90
C ARG A 29 11.56 7.87 -6.23
N PRO A 30 10.74 6.88 -6.60
CA PRO A 30 10.10 6.89 -7.89
C PRO A 30 9.13 8.08 -8.04
N THR A 31 9.07 8.62 -9.25
CA THR A 31 8.07 9.62 -9.63
C THR A 31 6.73 9.01 -10.07
N ARG A 32 6.71 7.69 -10.27
CA ARG A 32 5.54 6.90 -10.68
C ARG A 32 4.74 6.40 -9.48
N HIS A 33 3.51 5.97 -9.74
CA HIS A 33 2.63 5.39 -8.72
C HIS A 33 2.75 3.88 -8.74
N PHE A 34 2.81 3.29 -7.55
CA PHE A 34 2.86 1.84 -7.39
C PHE A 34 1.80 1.37 -6.42
N TRP A 35 1.08 0.31 -6.79
CA TRP A 35 0.09 -0.25 -5.90
C TRP A 35 0.73 -0.90 -4.67
N ILE A 36 0.17 -0.57 -3.50
CA ILE A 36 0.44 -1.24 -2.23
C ILE A 36 -0.80 -2.02 -1.80
N GLY A 37 -0.68 -2.83 -0.77
CA GLY A 37 -1.73 -3.68 -0.23
C GLY A 37 -2.84 -2.94 0.50
N LEU A 38 -3.15 -1.69 0.16
CA LEU A 38 -4.16 -0.86 0.81
C LEU A 38 -5.38 -0.69 -0.09
N SER A 39 -6.58 -0.92 0.43
CA SER A 39 -7.82 -0.70 -0.32
C SER A 39 -9.01 -0.39 0.59
N VAL A 40 -10.08 0.18 0.02
CA VAL A 40 -11.38 0.28 0.67
C VAL A 40 -12.27 -0.85 0.13
N PRO A 41 -12.43 -1.97 0.86
CA PRO A 41 -13.06 -3.18 0.32
C PRO A 41 -14.54 -2.99 0.03
N VAL A 42 -15.24 -2.21 0.86
CA VAL A 42 -16.62 -1.79 0.60
C VAL A 42 -16.78 -0.30 0.92
N PRO A 43 -17.61 0.43 0.15
CA PRO A 43 -17.95 1.81 0.45
C PRO A 43 -18.39 1.99 1.91
N GLY A 44 -17.72 2.87 2.66
CA GLY A 44 -18.06 3.19 4.05
C GLY A 44 -17.39 2.32 5.13
N MET A 45 -16.63 1.27 4.77
CA MET A 45 -15.91 0.44 5.75
C MET A 45 -14.52 0.97 6.10
N GLY A 46 -14.06 1.99 5.38
CA GLY A 46 -12.76 2.61 5.55
C GLY A 46 -11.62 1.80 4.94
N TRP A 47 -10.40 2.32 5.10
CA TRP A 47 -9.19 1.73 4.56
C TRP A 47 -8.81 0.44 5.28
N THR A 48 -8.39 -0.57 4.52
CA THR A 48 -8.02 -1.90 5.01
C THR A 48 -6.80 -2.43 4.25
N TRP A 49 -5.87 -3.04 4.97
CA TRP A 49 -4.71 -3.73 4.41
C TRP A 49 -5.09 -5.09 3.81
N ALA A 50 -4.24 -5.63 2.92
CA ALA A 50 -4.50 -6.89 2.23
C ALA A 50 -4.61 -8.10 3.18
N ASN A 51 -4.06 -8.00 4.40
CA ASN A 51 -4.21 -8.99 5.47
C ASN A 51 -5.50 -8.83 6.30
N GLY A 52 -6.36 -7.85 5.99
CA GLY A 52 -7.60 -7.54 6.73
C GLY A 52 -7.42 -6.59 7.92
N SER A 53 -6.21 -6.16 8.23
CA SER A 53 -5.93 -5.23 9.33
C SER A 53 -6.28 -3.80 8.95
N ARG A 54 -6.66 -2.97 9.94
CA ARG A 54 -6.90 -1.54 9.75
C ARG A 54 -5.60 -0.76 9.89
N PRO A 55 -5.32 0.22 9.01
CA PRO A 55 -4.17 1.10 9.16
C PRO A 55 -4.35 2.03 10.36
N ASP A 56 -3.27 2.23 11.11
CA ASP A 56 -3.19 3.29 12.10
C ASP A 56 -2.67 4.56 11.43
N TRP A 57 -3.59 5.43 11.03
CA TRP A 57 -3.26 6.67 10.33
C TRP A 57 -2.39 7.64 11.13
N SER A 58 -2.38 7.53 12.46
CA SER A 58 -1.52 8.36 13.31
C SER A 58 -0.02 8.14 13.03
N ARG A 59 0.35 6.92 12.60
CA ARG A 59 1.72 6.53 12.32
C ARG A 59 2.25 6.96 10.95
N PHE A 60 1.38 7.36 10.04
CA PHE A 60 1.79 7.81 8.70
C PHE A 60 1.90 9.33 8.58
N GLN A 61 1.51 10.07 9.62
CA GLN A 61 1.49 11.55 9.61
C GLN A 61 0.72 12.15 8.41
N GLN A 62 -0.19 11.37 7.82
CA GLN A 62 -1.02 11.77 6.68
C GLN A 62 -2.47 11.36 6.93
N ARG A 63 -3.40 12.15 6.41
CA ARG A 63 -4.84 11.83 6.42
C ARG A 63 -5.25 11.47 5.00
N LEU A 64 -5.54 10.20 4.78
CA LEU A 64 -6.22 9.79 3.55
C LEU A 64 -7.71 10.13 3.67
N GLY A 65 -8.25 10.76 2.62
CA GLY A 65 -9.69 10.97 2.51
C GLY A 65 -10.45 9.63 2.43
N GLU A 66 -11.76 9.68 2.67
CA GLU A 66 -12.64 8.53 2.48
C GLU A 66 -12.85 8.27 0.98
N GLY A 67 -11.84 7.67 0.36
CA GLY A 67 -11.87 7.27 -1.04
C GLY A 67 -12.85 6.11 -1.21
N ARG A 68 -14.09 6.40 -1.59
CA ARG A 68 -15.11 5.40 -1.93
C ARG A 68 -14.56 4.47 -3.02
N GLY A 69 -14.29 3.21 -2.69
CA GLY A 69 -13.76 2.23 -3.65
C GLY A 69 -12.35 2.52 -4.16
N ALA A 70 -11.53 3.21 -3.35
CA ALA A 70 -10.15 3.54 -3.72
C ALA A 70 -9.16 2.44 -3.30
N CYS A 71 -8.11 2.30 -4.10
CA CYS A 71 -6.90 1.57 -3.76
C CYS A 71 -5.78 2.58 -3.42
N GLY A 72 -4.89 2.21 -2.51
CA GLY A 72 -3.75 3.04 -2.12
C GLY A 72 -2.56 2.75 -3.02
N ALA A 73 -1.97 3.81 -3.59
CA ALA A 73 -0.72 3.72 -4.32
C ALA A 73 0.38 4.53 -3.61
N LEU A 74 1.60 4.01 -3.57
CA LEU A 74 2.78 4.75 -3.17
C LEU A 74 3.13 5.77 -4.26
N LYS A 75 3.37 7.03 -3.87
CA LYS A 75 3.89 8.09 -4.73
C LYS A 75 4.89 8.94 -3.96
N GLY A 76 6.18 8.72 -4.19
CA GLY A 76 7.21 9.30 -3.33
C GLY A 76 7.03 8.80 -1.90
N ASP A 77 7.04 9.72 -0.93
CA ASP A 77 7.00 9.43 0.52
C ASP A 77 5.58 9.34 1.11
N ARG A 78 4.54 9.25 0.26
CA ARG A 78 3.13 9.27 0.68
C ARG A 78 2.29 8.24 -0.05
N ILE A 79 1.13 7.95 0.54
CA ILE A 79 0.09 7.12 -0.09
C ILE A 79 -0.92 8.03 -0.77
N ASP A 80 -1.12 7.81 -2.07
CA ASP A 80 -2.07 8.52 -2.93
C ASP A 80 -3.26 7.58 -3.26
N PRO A 81 -4.51 7.98 -2.94
CA PRO A 81 -5.68 7.18 -3.23
C PRO A 81 -6.05 7.27 -4.72
N ARG A 82 -6.22 6.12 -5.37
CA ARG A 82 -6.53 6.02 -6.81
C ARG A 82 -7.65 5.01 -7.06
N THR A 83 -8.27 5.07 -8.23
CA THR A 83 -9.24 4.04 -8.67
C THR A 83 -8.53 2.72 -8.91
N CYS A 84 -9.04 1.63 -8.32
CA CYS A 84 -8.40 0.31 -8.36
C CYS A 84 -8.20 -0.25 -9.79
N ASP A 85 -9.00 0.21 -10.76
CA ASP A 85 -8.91 -0.19 -12.17
C ASP A 85 -7.76 0.48 -12.94
N THR A 86 -6.96 1.33 -12.28
CA THR A 86 -5.79 1.96 -12.90
C THR A 86 -4.68 0.92 -13.14
N GLY A 87 -4.18 0.83 -14.37
CA GLY A 87 -3.05 -0.02 -14.74
C GLY A 87 -1.71 0.47 -14.17
N LEU A 88 -1.46 0.24 -12.87
CA LEU A 88 -0.19 0.50 -12.20
C LEU A 88 0.53 -0.81 -11.83
N GLN A 89 1.85 -0.72 -11.66
CA GLN A 89 2.66 -1.84 -11.17
C GLN A 89 2.47 -2.02 -9.66
N TRP A 90 2.57 -3.26 -9.18
CA TRP A 90 2.43 -3.62 -7.76
C TRP A 90 3.80 -3.76 -7.11
N ILE A 91 3.91 -3.34 -5.85
CA ILE A 91 5.07 -3.67 -5.02
C ILE A 91 4.71 -4.90 -4.20
N CYS A 92 5.50 -5.95 -4.35
CA CYS A 92 5.40 -7.15 -3.53
C CYS A 92 6.44 -7.09 -2.41
N GLN A 93 6.01 -7.43 -1.19
CA GLN A 93 6.89 -7.72 -0.07
C GLN A 93 6.83 -9.22 0.25
N THR A 94 7.98 -9.83 0.46
CA THR A 94 8.06 -11.14 1.10
C THR A 94 8.27 -10.89 2.58
N GLU A 95 7.66 -11.70 3.45
CA GLU A 95 8.19 -11.78 4.82
C GLU A 95 9.60 -12.33 4.70
N SER A 96 10.60 -11.46 4.86
CA SER A 96 11.96 -11.90 5.10
C SER A 96 11.90 -12.71 6.38
N ALA A 97 11.88 -14.03 6.25
CA ALA A 97 12.12 -14.95 7.33
C ALA A 97 13.41 -14.48 8.01
N GLN A 98 13.28 -13.93 9.20
CA GLN A 98 14.40 -13.66 10.08
C GLN A 98 14.94 -15.05 10.46
N ILE A 99 16.10 -15.39 9.92
CA ILE A 99 16.85 -16.60 10.26
C ILE A 99 17.62 -16.33 11.55
#